data_AF-A0A5B0GTM0-F1
#
_entry.id   AF-A0A5B0GTM0-F1
#
_cell.length_a   1.000
_cell.length_b   1.000
_cell.length_c   1.000
_cell.angle_alpha   90.00
_cell.angle_beta   90.00
_cell.angle_gamma   90.00
#
_symmetry.space_group_name_H-M   'P 1'
#
loop_
_entity.id
_entity.type
_entity.pdbx_description
1 polymer ?
#
loop_
_entity_poly.entity_id
_entity_poly.type
_entity_poly.pdbx_seq_one_letter_code
_entity_poly.pdbx_strand_id
1 'polypeptide(L)'
;MSRIRTTPSNTIRLFELHRTFPDDPPAFAGVAIKDYWSRGESESLGGNGPVFTYSVFNMANGDKIFGRFDGVAQATAGQSADKRTVVGNLVLTGGTGKMRGIRGTLHVLTNVDLSKGLNDTWYEGENWMEKD
;
A
#
# COMPACT_ATOMS: atom_id res chain seq x y z
N MET A 1 -12.12 6.78 8.46
CA MET A 1 -10.90 6.52 9.25
C MET A 1 -11.26 6.48 10.72
N SER A 2 -10.84 5.44 11.45
CA SER A 2 -11.01 5.35 12.92
C SER A 2 -9.66 5.49 13.61
N ARG A 3 -9.61 6.12 14.80
CA ARG A 3 -8.38 6.43 15.52
C ARG A 3 -8.56 6.20 17.03
N ILE A 4 -7.61 5.48 17.63
CA ILE A 4 -7.53 5.26 19.07
C ILE A 4 -6.20 5.85 19.57
N ARG A 5 -6.22 6.57 20.71
CA ARG A 5 -5.00 7.07 21.37
C ARG A 5 -4.77 6.30 22.66
N THR A 6 -3.53 5.89 22.91
CA THR A 6 -3.11 5.19 24.13
C THR A 6 -1.91 5.89 24.77
N THR A 7 -1.66 5.64 26.05
CA THR A 7 -0.59 6.29 26.83
C THR A 7 0.68 5.42 26.81
N PRO A 8 1.88 5.99 26.57
CA PRO A 8 2.17 7.40 26.29
C PRO A 8 2.13 7.71 24.78
N SER A 9 1.15 8.52 24.36
CA SER A 9 1.04 9.14 23.03
C SER A 9 1.02 8.22 21.79
N ASN A 10 0.80 6.91 21.97
CA ASN A 10 0.61 5.97 20.87
C ASN A 10 -0.72 6.23 20.17
N THR A 11 -0.75 6.05 18.86
CA THR A 11 -1.96 6.16 18.04
C THR A 11 -2.11 4.90 17.20
N ILE A 12 -3.26 4.22 17.32
CA ILE A 12 -3.67 3.15 16.40
C ILE A 12 -4.70 3.73 15.42
N ARG A 13 -4.58 3.38 14.14
CA ARG A 13 -5.45 3.86 13.05
C ARG A 13 -5.95 2.68 12.23
N LEU A 14 -7.24 2.69 11.91
CA LEU A 14 -7.83 1.89 10.84
C LEU A 14 -8.20 2.82 9.68
N PHE A 15 -7.77 2.46 8.48
CA PHE A 15 -7.89 3.31 7.31
C PHE A 15 -8.21 2.53 6.04
N GLU A 16 -8.75 3.27 5.07
CA GLU A 16 -8.98 2.82 3.71
C GLU A 16 -8.40 3.88 2.77
N LEU A 17 -7.70 3.44 1.73
CA LEU A 17 -7.11 4.28 0.69
C LEU A 17 -7.62 3.80 -0.67
N HIS A 18 -8.24 4.70 -1.41
CA HIS A 18 -8.51 4.52 -2.84
C HIS A 18 -7.46 5.25 -3.63
N ARG A 19 -6.80 4.57 -4.55
CA ARG A 19 -5.80 5.18 -5.44
C ARG A 19 -6.17 4.94 -6.88
N THR A 20 -6.04 6.02 -7.64
CA THR A 20 -6.34 6.11 -9.07
C THR A 20 -5.10 6.60 -9.81
N PHE A 21 -4.99 6.23 -11.08
CA PHE A 21 -3.87 6.63 -11.93
C PHE A 21 -4.41 7.59 -13.00
N PRO A 22 -4.13 8.91 -12.89
CA PRO A 22 -4.63 9.86 -13.89
C PRO A 22 -3.97 9.64 -15.26
N ASP A 23 -2.67 9.31 -15.26
CA ASP A 23 -1.87 9.04 -16.46
C ASP A 23 -0.94 7.82 -16.22
N ASP A 24 -0.61 7.10 -17.29
CA ASP A 24 0.34 5.98 -17.34
C ASP A 24 0.23 4.95 -16.19
N PRO A 25 -0.91 4.24 -16.07
CA PRO A 25 -1.11 3.26 -15.01
C PRO A 25 -0.11 2.10 -15.11
N PRO A 26 0.44 1.61 -13.98
CA PRO A 26 1.24 0.40 -13.97
C PRO A 26 0.45 -0.80 -14.50
N ALA A 27 1.17 -1.79 -15.04
CA ALA A 27 0.55 -2.98 -15.62
C ALA A 27 1.20 -4.27 -15.10
N PHE A 28 0.37 -5.30 -14.91
CA PHE A 28 0.81 -6.68 -14.66
C PHE A 28 0.49 -7.53 -15.88
N ALA A 29 1.47 -8.28 -16.38
CA ALA A 29 1.31 -9.13 -17.57
C ALA A 29 0.65 -8.40 -18.75
N GLY A 30 0.99 -7.12 -18.97
CA GLY A 30 0.45 -6.28 -20.05
C GLY A 30 -0.99 -5.78 -19.83
N VAL A 31 -1.60 -6.05 -18.68
CA VAL A 31 -2.92 -5.51 -18.30
C VAL A 31 -2.73 -4.39 -17.29
N ALA A 32 -3.18 -3.19 -17.65
CA ALA A 32 -3.11 -2.02 -16.78
C ALA A 32 -3.96 -2.18 -15.51
N ILE A 33 -3.50 -1.59 -14.42
CA ILE A 33 -4.29 -1.38 -13.20
C ILE A 33 -5.23 -0.20 -13.45
N LYS A 34 -6.52 -0.38 -13.22
CA LYS A 34 -7.52 0.70 -13.31
C LYS A 34 -7.49 1.57 -12.06
N ASP A 35 -7.61 0.93 -10.91
CA ASP A 35 -7.60 1.54 -9.59
C ASP A 35 -7.26 0.47 -8.55
N TYR A 36 -7.00 0.87 -7.31
CA TYR A 36 -6.88 -0.10 -6.23
C TYR A 36 -7.31 0.48 -4.88
N TRP A 37 -7.74 -0.44 -4.03
CA TRP A 37 -8.13 -0.16 -2.65
C TRP A 37 -7.17 -0.85 -1.70
N SER A 38 -6.65 -0.11 -0.73
CA SER A 38 -5.90 -0.65 0.41
C SER A 38 -6.69 -0.42 1.68
N ARG A 39 -6.94 -1.49 2.44
CA ARG A 39 -7.50 -1.42 3.79
C ARG A 39 -6.45 -1.84 4.78
N GLY A 40 -6.23 -1.05 5.81
CA GLY A 40 -5.08 -1.27 6.67
C GLY A 40 -5.21 -0.71 8.06
N GLU A 41 -4.22 -1.09 8.85
CA GLU A 41 -3.99 -0.60 10.19
C GLU A 41 -2.59 -0.02 10.32
N SER A 42 -2.43 0.95 11.21
CA SER A 42 -1.11 1.43 11.61
C SER A 42 -1.08 1.77 13.08
N GLU A 43 0.05 1.48 13.70
CA GLU A 43 0.38 1.96 15.04
C GLU A 43 1.49 3.01 14.90
N SER A 44 1.40 4.08 15.68
CA SER A 44 2.34 5.18 15.58
C SER A 44 2.68 5.81 16.93
N LEU A 45 3.97 5.86 17.24
CA LEU A 45 4.58 6.68 18.28
C LEU A 45 5.40 7.79 17.62
N GLY A 46 4.97 9.04 17.76
CA GLY A 46 5.70 10.18 17.18
C GLY A 46 5.86 10.10 15.65
N GLY A 47 4.94 9.45 14.94
CA GLY A 47 5.00 9.27 13.49
C GLY A 47 5.68 7.98 13.02
N ASN A 48 6.33 7.24 13.92
CA ASN A 48 7.02 5.98 13.64
C ASN A 48 6.18 4.77 14.06
N GLY A 49 6.23 3.67 13.31
CA GLY A 49 5.61 2.41 13.74
C GLY A 49 5.11 1.54 12.58
N PRO A 50 4.59 0.35 12.88
CA PRO A 50 4.20 -0.62 11.87
C PRO A 50 2.96 -0.18 11.08
N VAL A 51 2.89 -0.64 9.83
CA VAL A 51 1.77 -0.44 8.91
C VAL A 51 1.48 -1.76 8.19
N PHE A 52 0.24 -2.22 8.28
CA PHE A 52 -0.21 -3.42 7.57
C PHE A 52 -1.39 -3.08 6.67
N THR A 53 -1.40 -3.57 5.43
CA THR A 53 -2.56 -3.40 4.55
C THR A 53 -2.87 -4.65 3.74
N TYR A 54 -4.14 -4.80 3.39
CA TYR A 54 -4.60 -5.68 2.33
C TYR A 54 -5.02 -4.82 1.15
N SER A 55 -4.48 -5.12 -0.02
CA SER A 55 -4.74 -4.37 -1.26
C SER A 55 -5.44 -5.23 -2.29
N VAL A 56 -6.43 -4.63 -2.95
CA VAL A 56 -7.13 -5.21 -4.10
C VAL A 56 -6.90 -4.30 -5.30
N PHE A 57 -6.09 -4.76 -6.25
CA PHE A 57 -5.87 -4.09 -7.52
C PHE A 57 -6.95 -4.52 -8.50
N ASN A 58 -7.71 -3.55 -9.00
CA ASN A 58 -8.72 -3.78 -10.03
C ASN A 58 -8.06 -3.55 -11.38
N MET A 59 -8.01 -4.59 -12.20
CA MET A 59 -7.38 -4.55 -13.51
C MET A 59 -8.36 -3.97 -14.56
N ALA A 60 -7.83 -3.36 -15.61
CA ALA A 60 -8.63 -2.75 -16.68
C ALA A 60 -9.54 -3.74 -17.42
N ASN A 61 -9.18 -5.03 -17.45
CA ASN A 61 -9.98 -6.10 -18.04
C ASN A 61 -11.01 -6.72 -17.07
N GLY A 62 -11.14 -6.19 -15.84
CA GLY A 62 -12.05 -6.69 -14.81
C GLY A 62 -11.45 -7.72 -13.86
N ASP A 63 -10.26 -8.24 -14.14
CA ASP A 63 -9.54 -9.13 -13.23
C ASP A 63 -9.08 -8.41 -11.96
N LYS A 64 -8.61 -9.18 -10.98
CA LYS A 64 -8.12 -8.67 -9.71
C LYS A 64 -6.78 -9.30 -9.33
N ILE A 65 -5.95 -8.52 -8.65
CA ILE A 65 -4.78 -8.99 -7.92
C ILE A 65 -4.96 -8.64 -6.44
N PHE A 66 -4.59 -9.56 -5.56
CA PHE A 66 -4.67 -9.42 -4.11
C PHE A 66 -3.27 -9.35 -3.52
N GLY A 67 -3.01 -8.40 -2.63
CA GLY A 67 -1.72 -8.27 -1.98
C GLY A 67 -1.82 -7.98 -0.49
N ARG A 68 -0.81 -8.42 0.26
CA ARG A 68 -0.62 -8.09 1.68
C ARG A 68 0.66 -7.29 1.85
N PHE A 69 0.53 -6.12 2.43
CA PHE A 69 1.64 -5.23 2.75
C PHE A 69 2.01 -5.35 4.23
N ASP A 70 3.31 -5.40 4.48
CA ASP A 70 3.94 -5.30 5.78
C ASP A 70 5.06 -4.26 5.69
N GLY A 71 5.01 -3.24 6.53
CA GLY A 71 6.00 -2.17 6.50
C GLY A 71 6.03 -1.31 7.75
N VAL A 72 6.85 -0.27 7.68
CA VAL A 72 7.12 0.66 8.77
C VAL A 72 6.99 2.08 8.27
N ALA A 73 6.24 2.89 9.01
CA ALA A 73 6.25 4.33 8.91
C ALA A 73 7.44 4.88 9.71
N GLN A 74 8.17 5.82 9.11
CA GLN A 74 9.28 6.53 9.71
C GLN A 74 9.02 8.03 9.62
N ALA A 75 9.03 8.70 10.76
CA ALA A 75 8.96 10.15 10.80
C ALA A 75 10.27 10.73 10.24
N THR A 76 10.16 11.73 9.38
CA THR A 76 11.35 12.41 8.86
C THR A 76 11.87 13.37 9.93
N ALA A 77 13.13 13.20 10.34
CA ALA A 77 13.74 14.05 11.36
C ALA A 77 13.66 15.55 10.98
N GLY A 78 13.27 16.39 11.95
CA GLY A 78 13.08 17.83 11.72
C GLY A 78 11.83 18.22 10.93
N GLN A 79 10.96 17.27 10.58
CA GLN A 79 9.68 17.55 9.93
C GLN A 79 8.48 17.37 10.87
N SER A 80 7.33 17.90 10.47
CA SER A 80 6.05 17.70 11.18
C SER A 80 5.72 16.20 11.29
N ALA A 81 5.04 15.81 12.37
CA ALA A 81 4.49 14.46 12.55
C ALA A 81 3.46 14.05 11.47
N ASP A 82 3.00 15.00 10.66
CA ASP A 82 2.14 14.76 9.50
C ASP A 82 2.91 14.23 8.28
N LYS A 83 4.24 14.39 8.26
CA LYS A 83 5.12 13.91 7.20
C LYS A 83 5.86 12.66 7.65
N ARG A 84 5.82 11.64 6.79
CA ARG A 84 6.46 10.35 7.04
C ARG A 84 6.73 9.63 5.73
N THR A 85 7.75 8.78 5.76
CA THR A 85 8.01 7.81 4.70
C THR A 85 7.58 6.44 5.21
N VAL A 86 6.83 5.69 4.41
CA VAL A 86 6.48 4.29 4.69
C VAL A 86 7.27 3.41 3.74
N VAL A 87 8.01 2.44 4.28
CA VAL A 87 8.74 1.45 3.50
C VAL A 87 8.32 0.05 3.91
N GLY A 88 8.29 -0.88 2.96
CA GLY A 88 7.94 -2.26 3.26
C GLY A 88 7.78 -3.12 2.02
N ASN A 89 7.17 -4.29 2.19
CA ASN A 89 6.96 -5.26 1.13
C ASN A 89 5.47 -5.53 0.94
N LEU A 90 5.03 -5.49 -0.30
CA LEU A 90 3.75 -6.01 -0.74
C LEU A 90 3.95 -7.38 -1.38
N VAL A 91 3.44 -8.42 -0.72
CA VAL A 91 3.42 -9.78 -1.29
C VAL A 91 2.13 -9.96 -2.07
N LEU A 92 2.24 -10.35 -3.35
CA LEU A 92 1.09 -10.74 -4.17
C LEU A 92 0.64 -12.14 -3.75
N THR A 93 -0.59 -12.21 -3.25
CA THR A 93 -1.16 -13.42 -2.63
C THR A 93 -2.04 -14.22 -3.59
N GLY A 94 -2.43 -13.64 -4.72
CA GLY A 94 -3.16 -14.31 -5.78
C GLY A 94 -3.89 -13.34 -6.69
N GLY A 95 -4.67 -13.87 -7.62
CA GLY A 95 -5.47 -13.09 -8.57
C GLY A 95 -6.57 -13.91 -9.24
N THR A 96 -7.34 -13.24 -10.09
CA THR A 96 -8.46 -13.84 -10.85
C THR A 96 -8.19 -13.82 -12.35
N GLY A 97 -8.92 -14.63 -13.12
CA GLY A 97 -8.84 -14.64 -14.59
C GLY A 97 -7.41 -14.81 -15.10
N LYS A 98 -6.91 -13.86 -15.89
CA LYS A 98 -5.53 -13.89 -16.42
C LYS A 98 -4.46 -13.74 -15.34
N MET A 99 -4.83 -13.23 -14.17
CA MET A 99 -3.95 -13.06 -13.01
C MET A 99 -4.02 -14.25 -12.03
N ARG A 100 -4.74 -15.32 -12.37
CA ARG A 100 -4.76 -16.54 -11.56
C ARG A 100 -3.34 -17.12 -11.50
N GLY A 101 -2.86 -17.39 -10.29
CA GLY A 101 -1.51 -17.90 -10.05
C GLY A 101 -0.42 -16.83 -9.95
N ILE A 102 -0.79 -15.53 -10.00
CA ILE A 102 0.20 -14.46 -9.79
C ILE A 102 0.80 -14.53 -8.39
N ARG A 103 2.13 -14.43 -8.34
CA ARG A 103 2.96 -14.29 -7.15
C ARG A 103 3.94 -13.15 -7.36
N GLY A 104 4.52 -12.67 -6.28
CA GLY A 104 5.52 -11.63 -6.34
C GLY A 104 5.72 -10.95 -5.01
N THR A 105 6.83 -10.24 -4.91
CA THR A 105 7.14 -9.35 -3.80
C THR A 105 7.55 -8.01 -4.39
N LEU A 106 6.81 -6.96 -4.05
CA LEU A 106 7.10 -5.60 -4.44
C LEU A 106 7.59 -4.82 -3.22
N HIS A 107 8.78 -4.26 -3.31
CA HIS A 107 9.24 -3.22 -2.40
C HIS A 107 8.44 -1.95 -2.65
N VAL A 108 7.94 -1.36 -1.57
CA VAL A 108 7.08 -0.18 -1.62
C VAL A 108 7.73 0.93 -0.84
N LEU A 109 7.77 2.12 -1.45
CA LEU A 109 8.07 3.37 -0.76
C LEU A 109 6.88 4.29 -0.92
N THR A 110 6.37 4.84 0.18
CA THR A 110 5.29 5.83 0.14
C THR A 110 5.69 7.08 0.91
N ASN A 111 5.66 8.22 0.24
CA ASN A 111 5.78 9.52 0.89
C ASN A 111 4.38 10.02 1.26
N VAL A 112 4.18 10.29 2.55
CA VAL A 112 2.89 10.75 3.10
C VAL A 112 3.04 12.15 3.65
N ASP A 113 2.15 13.04 3.24
CA ASP A 113 1.93 14.35 3.88
C ASP A 113 0.43 14.48 4.20
N LEU A 114 0.08 14.19 5.45
CA LEU A 114 -1.31 14.20 5.90
C LEU A 114 -1.94 15.59 5.81
N SER A 115 -1.14 16.66 5.92
CA SER A 115 -1.63 18.04 5.84
C SER A 115 -2.09 18.42 4.43
N LYS A 116 -1.57 17.71 3.41
CA LYS A 116 -1.91 17.91 2.00
C LYS A 116 -2.78 16.80 1.42
N GLY A 117 -3.10 15.77 2.20
CA GLY A 117 -3.74 14.56 1.69
C GLY A 117 -2.86 13.80 0.68
N LEU A 118 -1.54 14.00 0.70
CA LEU A 118 -0.61 13.38 -0.24
C LEU A 118 -0.26 11.96 0.22
N ASN A 119 -0.34 11.01 -0.71
CA ASN A 119 0.11 9.63 -0.54
C ASN A 119 0.71 9.15 -1.86
N ASP A 120 1.97 9.50 -2.07
CA ASP A 120 2.70 9.20 -3.30
C ASP A 120 3.47 7.89 -3.12
N THR A 121 3.19 6.89 -3.96
CA THR A 121 3.65 5.52 -3.78
C THR A 121 4.43 5.02 -4.99
N TRP A 122 5.63 4.51 -4.73
CA TRP A 122 6.48 3.79 -5.66
C TRP A 122 6.48 2.29 -5.36
N TYR A 123 6.53 1.49 -6.42
CA TYR A 123 6.66 0.03 -6.36
C TYR A 123 7.84 -0.41 -7.22
N GLU A 124 8.66 -1.30 -6.69
CA GLU A 124 9.69 -2.02 -7.45
C GLU A 124 9.73 -3.48 -7.00
N GLY A 125 10.17 -4.39 -7.85
CA GLY A 125 10.32 -5.79 -7.48
C GLY A 125 9.87 -6.74 -8.58
N GLU A 126 9.66 -7.99 -8.19
CA GLU A 126 9.44 -9.08 -9.12
C GLU A 126 8.07 -9.70 -8.92
N ASN A 127 7.47 -10.11 -10.04
CA ASN A 127 6.26 -10.90 -10.07
C ASN A 127 6.39 -12.00 -11.13
N TRP A 128 5.70 -13.11 -10.90
CA TRP A 128 5.66 -14.24 -11.82
C TRP A 128 4.29 -14.93 -11.74
N MET A 129 4.02 -15.75 -12.75
CA MET A 129 2.85 -16.63 -12.77
C MET A 129 3.31 -18.03 -12.39
N GLU A 130 2.72 -18.62 -11.34
CA GLU A 130 2.89 -20.05 -11.07
C GLU A 130 2.37 -20.85 -12.27
N LYS A 131 3.12 -21.89 -12.68
CA LYS A 131 2.64 -22.87 -13.64
C LYS A 131 1.68 -23.81 -12.90
N ASP A 132 0.52 -24.05 -13.51
CA ASP A 132 -0.39 -25.12 -13.08
C ASP A 132 0.31 -26.49 -13.11
#